data_AF-A0A7Y4MEI1-F1
#
_entry.id   AF-A0A7Y4MEI1-F1
#
_cell.length_a   1.000
_cell.length_b   1.000
_cell.length_c   1.000
_cell.angle_alpha   90.00
_cell.angle_beta   90.00
_cell.angle_gamma   90.00
#
_symmetry.space_group_name_H-M   'P 1'
#
loop_
_entity.id
_entity.type
_entity.pdbx_description
1 polymer ?
#
loop_
_entity_poly.entity_id
_entity_poly.type
_entity_poly.pdbx_seq_one_letter_code
_entity_poly.pdbx_strand_id
1 'polypeptide(L)'
;MNDTTRLTPDQPFPEDLTQLENIEVEVLNSRIHRELDAEYVRYGLPDPETEGRLEELTEELDRREHEDYRANLAPKERAGE
;
A
#
# COMPACT_ATOMS: atom_id res chain seq x y z
N MET A 1 10.86 9.47 12.91
CA MET A 1 9.60 9.02 12.29
C MET A 1 8.70 10.23 12.25
N ASN A 2 8.23 10.66 11.08
CA ASN A 2 7.28 11.77 11.01
C ASN A 2 5.95 11.28 11.59
N ASP A 3 5.54 11.87 12.72
CA ASP A 3 4.31 11.59 13.47
C ASP A 3 3.07 12.14 12.75
N THR A 4 2.94 11.91 11.45
CA THR A 4 1.75 12.27 10.67
C THR A 4 1.00 10.99 10.33
N THR A 5 -0.26 10.92 10.76
CA THR A 5 -1.16 9.77 10.51
C THR A 5 -1.68 9.71 9.07
N ARG A 6 -1.36 10.73 8.26
CA ARG A 6 -1.72 10.94 6.85
C ARG A 6 -0.47 11.11 5.99
N LEU A 7 -0.62 11.02 4.67
CA LEU A 7 0.44 11.29 3.71
C LEU A 7 -0.10 12.23 2.63
N THR A 8 0.26 13.52 2.70
CA THR A 8 -0.23 14.56 1.77
C THR A 8 0.44 14.43 0.40
N PRO A 9 -0.17 14.94 -0.67
CA PRO A 9 0.37 14.81 -2.04
C PRO A 9 1.75 15.46 -2.21
N ASP A 10 2.08 16.49 -1.44
CA ASP A 10 3.39 17.17 -1.46
C ASP A 10 4.48 16.43 -0.66
N GLN A 11 4.13 15.43 0.14
CA GLN A 11 5.09 14.63 0.88
C GLN A 11 5.79 13.61 -0.02
N PRO A 12 7.07 13.28 0.25
CA PRO A 12 7.77 12.24 -0.47
C PRO A 12 7.03 10.91 -0.41
N PHE A 13 6.94 10.25 -1.57
CA PHE A 13 6.39 8.92 -1.74
C PHE A 13 7.49 7.99 -2.30
N PRO A 14 7.57 6.71 -1.87
CA PRO A 14 8.57 5.79 -2.39
C PRO A 14 8.41 5.55 -3.88
N GLU A 15 9.51 5.64 -4.65
CA GLU A 15 9.50 5.38 -6.10
C GLU A 15 9.35 3.89 -6.45
N ASP A 16 9.67 2.99 -5.52
CA ASP A 16 9.59 1.54 -5.70
C ASP A 16 9.05 0.88 -4.42
N LEU A 17 7.77 0.47 -4.48
CA LEU A 17 7.11 -0.21 -3.37
C LEU A 17 7.60 -1.64 -3.16
N THR A 18 8.25 -2.26 -4.15
CA THR A 18 8.74 -3.65 -4.05
C THR A 18 9.90 -3.79 -3.07
N GLN A 19 10.58 -2.69 -2.74
CA GLN A 19 11.67 -2.65 -1.76
C GLN A 19 11.19 -2.55 -0.31
N LEU A 20 9.88 -2.39 -0.09
CA LEU A 20 9.29 -2.20 1.23
C LEU A 20 8.77 -3.51 1.82
N GLU A 21 8.89 -3.65 3.14
CA GLU A 21 8.26 -4.74 3.87
C GLU A 21 6.73 -4.63 3.81
N ASN A 22 6.02 -5.74 3.96
CA ASN A 22 4.54 -5.77 3.85
C ASN A 22 3.86 -4.77 4.78
N ILE A 23 4.34 -4.70 6.02
CA ILE A 23 3.81 -3.77 7.01
C ILE A 23 4.01 -2.29 6.62
N GLU A 24 5.08 -1.98 5.88
CA GLU A 24 5.35 -0.60 5.45
C GLU A 24 4.38 -0.17 4.35
N VAL A 25 4.09 -1.07 3.39
CA VAL A 25 3.08 -0.85 2.33
C VAL A 25 1.68 -0.69 2.93
N GLU A 26 1.29 -1.54 3.88
CA GLU A 26 0.00 -1.43 4.58
C GLU A 26 -0.13 -0.11 5.38
N VAL A 27 0.96 0.35 5.99
CA VAL A 27 1.00 1.63 6.69
C VAL A 27 0.84 2.80 5.72
N LEU A 28 1.49 2.76 4.54
CA LEU A 28 1.32 3.76 3.49
C LEU A 28 -0.13 3.79 2.99
N ASN A 29 -0.72 2.62 2.71
CA ASN A 29 -2.12 2.50 2.30
C ASN A 29 -3.08 3.12 3.33
N SER A 30 -2.86 2.79 4.61
CA SER A 30 -3.63 3.38 5.71
C SER A 30 -3.49 4.90 5.80
N ARG A 31 -2.33 5.47 5.46
CA ARG A 31 -2.09 6.92 5.49
C ARG A 31 -2.73 7.62 4.30
N ILE A 32 -2.69 7.03 3.12
CA ILE A 32 -3.30 7.56 1.90
C ILE A 32 -4.82 7.59 2.04
N HIS A 33 -5.46 6.53 2.53
CA HIS A 33 -6.91 6.54 2.79
C HIS A 33 -7.35 7.67 3.74
N ARG A 34 -6.58 7.94 4.80
CA ARG A 34 -6.87 9.04 5.72
C ARG A 34 -6.65 10.42 5.08
N GLU A 35 -5.78 10.53 4.08
CA GLU A 35 -5.65 11.78 3.32
C GLU A 35 -6.82 11.95 2.36
N LEU A 36 -7.23 10.91 1.62
CA LEU A 36 -8.41 10.95 0.76
C LEU A 36 -9.66 11.37 1.53
N ASP A 37 -9.89 10.80 2.72
CA ASP A 37 -10.99 11.19 3.59
C ASP A 37 -10.92 12.69 3.96
N ALA A 38 -9.71 13.17 4.29
CA ALA A 38 -9.49 14.56 4.67
C ALA A 38 -9.69 15.53 3.49
N GLU A 39 -9.20 15.18 2.31
CA GLU A 39 -9.35 15.95 1.07
C GLU A 39 -10.82 15.99 0.64
N TYR A 40 -11.52 14.86 0.69
CA TYR A 40 -12.94 14.81 0.36
C TYR A 40 -13.77 15.70 1.29
N VAL A 41 -13.52 15.65 2.59
CA VAL A 41 -14.21 16.51 3.57
C VAL A 41 -13.88 17.98 3.37
N ARG A 42 -12.63 18.31 3.02
CA ARG A 42 -12.15 19.70 2.97
C ARG A 42 -12.41 20.39 1.64
N TYR A 43 -12.20 19.68 0.54
CA TYR A 43 -12.20 20.21 -0.82
C TYR A 43 -13.33 19.63 -1.69
N GLY A 44 -14.02 18.59 -1.21
CA GLY A 44 -15.13 17.92 -1.91
C GLY A 44 -14.69 16.89 -2.93
N LEU A 45 -13.38 16.81 -3.23
CA LEU A 45 -12.76 15.92 -4.19
C LEU A 45 -11.32 15.63 -3.73
N PRO A 46 -10.79 14.42 -3.97
CA PRO A 46 -9.39 14.08 -3.68
C PRO A 46 -8.41 14.76 -4.64
N ASP A 47 -7.16 14.89 -4.21
CA ASP A 47 -6.06 15.31 -5.09
C ASP A 47 -5.67 14.15 -6.04
N PRO A 48 -5.46 14.41 -7.35
CA PRO A 48 -5.08 13.37 -8.30
C PRO A 48 -3.80 12.61 -7.94
N GLU A 49 -2.85 13.25 -7.27
CA GLU A 49 -1.63 12.59 -6.80
C GLU A 49 -1.93 11.59 -5.68
N THR A 50 -2.84 11.95 -4.77
CA THR A 50 -3.29 11.06 -3.69
C THR A 50 -4.04 9.84 -4.25
N GLU A 51 -4.86 10.02 -5.30
CA GLU A 51 -5.51 8.92 -6.02
C GLU A 51 -4.50 8.01 -6.73
N GLY A 52 -3.53 8.58 -7.46
CA GLY A 52 -2.50 7.81 -8.15
C GLY A 52 -1.67 6.95 -7.20
N ARG A 53 -1.29 7.49 -6.04
CA ARG A 53 -0.58 6.73 -5.00
C ARG A 53 -1.42 5.58 -4.42
N LEU A 54 -2.74 5.75 -4.33
CA LEU A 54 -3.63 4.66 -3.90
C LEU A 54 -3.65 3.54 -4.95
N GLU A 55 -3.70 3.89 -6.23
CA GLU A 55 -3.66 2.91 -7.33
C GLU A 55 -2.38 2.08 -7.27
N GLU A 56 -1.21 2.73 -7.16
CA GLU A 56 0.08 2.04 -7.01
C GLU A 56 0.12 1.10 -5.80
N LEU A 57 -0.39 1.55 -4.64
CA LEU A 57 -0.46 0.72 -3.43
C LEU A 57 -1.41 -0.46 -3.59
N THR A 58 -2.52 -0.28 -4.31
CA THR A 58 -3.50 -1.33 -4.55
C THR A 58 -2.91 -2.42 -5.45
N GLU A 59 -2.26 -2.03 -6.55
CA GLU A 59 -1.59 -2.97 -7.45
C GLU A 59 -0.51 -3.79 -6.72
N GLU A 60 0.28 -3.13 -5.87
CA GLU A 60 1.34 -3.79 -5.12
C GLU A 60 0.78 -4.76 -4.05
N LEU A 61 -0.27 -4.37 -3.33
CA LEU A 61 -0.91 -5.25 -2.34
C LEU A 61 -1.56 -6.45 -3.01
N ASP A 62 -2.26 -6.26 -4.13
CA ASP A 62 -2.85 -7.34 -4.93
C ASP A 62 -1.78 -8.32 -5.42
N ARG A 63 -0.62 -7.80 -5.87
CA ARG A 63 0.52 -8.62 -6.28
C ARG A 63 1.01 -9.49 -5.12
N ARG A 64 1.16 -8.92 -3.92
CA ARG A 64 1.61 -9.65 -2.72
C ARG A 64 0.60 -10.71 -2.28
N GLU A 65 -0.69 -10.39 -2.25
CA GLU A 65 -1.73 -11.36 -1.94
C GLU A 65 -1.71 -12.55 -2.90
N HIS A 66 -1.52 -12.29 -4.20
CA HIS A 66 -1.43 -13.34 -5.20
C HIS A 66 -0.15 -14.19 -5.03
N GLU A 67 0.99 -13.58 -4.69
CA GLU A 67 2.24 -14.29 -4.38
C GLU A 67 2.11 -15.18 -3.14
N ASP A 68 1.52 -14.65 -2.07
CA ASP A 68 1.23 -15.38 -0.84
C ASP A 68 0.29 -16.57 -1.10
N TYR A 69 -0.75 -16.36 -1.92
CA TYR A 69 -1.65 -17.44 -2.31
C TYR A 69 -0.91 -18.54 -3.10
N ARG A 70 -0.05 -18.15 -4.05
CA ARG A 70 0.77 -19.11 -4.82
C ARG A 70 1.75 -19.87 -3.93
N ALA A 71 2.40 -19.19 -2.99
CA ALA A 71 3.33 -19.82 -2.05
C ALA A 71 2.60 -20.85 -1.16
N ASN A 72 1.39 -20.55 -0.73
CA ASN A 72 0.57 -21.43 0.10
C ASN A 72 0.01 -22.65 -0.66
N LEU A 73 -0.18 -22.55 -1.98
CA LEU A 73 -0.64 -23.65 -2.84
C LEU A 73 0.48 -24.58 -3.33
N ALA A 74 1.76 -24.18 -3.22
CA ALA A 74 2.87 -25.01 -3.63
C ALA A 74 2.86 -26.33 -2.84
N PRO A 75 3.01 -27.50 -3.50
CA PRO A 75 3.05 -28.78 -2.79
C PRO A 75 4.15 -28.70 -1.73
N LYS A 76 3.78 -28.89 -0.45
CA LYS A 76 4.79 -29.13 0.58
C LYS A 76 5.47 -30.44 0.18
N GLU A 77 6.68 -30.34 -0.37
CA GLU A 77 7.50 -31.51 -0.62
C GLU A 77 7.47 -32.33 0.67
N ARG A 78 6.91 -33.55 0.58
CA ARG A 78 6.93 -34.46 1.71
C ARG A 78 8.41 -34.71 1.97
N ALA A 79 8.95 -34.08 3.00
CA ALA A 79 10.22 -34.48 3.58
C ALA A 79 10.06 -35.97 3.91
N GLY A 80 10.65 -36.80 3.05
CA GLY A 80 10.68 -38.23 3.21
C GLY A 80 11.49 -38.58 4.45
N GLU A 81 10.87 -39.45 5.27
CA GLU A 81 11.45 -40.49 6.13
C GLU A 81 12.66 -40.15 7.01
#